data_AF-A0A5S3PDS1-F1
#
_entry.id   AF-A0A5S3PDS1-F1
#
_cell.length_a   1.000
_cell.length_b   1.000
_cell.length_c   1.000
_cell.angle_alpha   90.00
_cell.angle_beta   90.00
_cell.angle_gamma   90.00
#
_symmetry.space_group_name_H-M   'P 1'
#
loop_
_entity.id
_entity.type
_entity.pdbx_description
1 polymer ?
#
loop_
_entity_poly.entity_id
_entity_poly.type
_entity_poly.pdbx_seq_one_letter_code
_entity_poly.pdbx_strand_id
1 'polypeptide(L)' 'MDINIDIPFRLNFNNLDGDTQEKLMEQSKKEVALKFGPEMKAYAQENHLDYQEILEEEAIKNLYNYKFMFTI' A
#
# COMPACT_ATOMS: atom_id res chain seq x y z
N MET A 1 -19.08 -18.74 25.04
CA MET A 1 -18.97 -19.08 23.60
C MET A 1 -18.84 -17.75 22.91
N ASP A 2 -17.60 -17.34 22.67
CA ASP A 2 -17.33 -16.07 22.00
C ASP A 2 -17.44 -16.34 20.51
N ILE A 3 -18.48 -15.78 19.90
CA ILE A 3 -18.72 -15.91 18.47
C ILE A 3 -17.82 -14.87 17.81
N ASN A 4 -16.67 -15.31 17.30
CA ASN A 4 -15.83 -14.48 16.43
C ASN A 4 -16.49 -14.42 15.06
N ILE A 5 -17.09 -13.28 14.73
CA ILE A 5 -17.66 -13.02 13.40
C ILE A 5 -16.64 -12.20 12.62
N ASP A 6 -15.95 -12.85 11.67
CA ASP A 6 -15.14 -12.16 10.67
C ASP A 6 -16.07 -11.54 9.62
N ILE A 7 -16.54 -10.32 9.90
CA ILE A 7 -17.24 -9.50 8.90
C ILE A 7 -16.16 -8.79 8.07
N PRO A 8 -16.04 -9.05 6.75
CA PRO A 8 -15.11 -8.30 5.91
C PRO A 8 -15.55 -6.84 5.81
N PHE A 9 -14.98 -5.99 6.65
CA PHE A 9 -15.22 -4.55 6.64
C PHE A 9 -14.24 -3.89 5.65
N ARG A 10 -14.77 -3.28 4.58
CA ARG A 10 -13.95 -2.50 3.65
C ARG A 10 -13.69 -1.13 4.25
N LEU A 11 -12.52 -0.94 4.85
CA LEU A 11 -12.04 0.39 5.23
C LEU A 11 -11.63 1.16 3.98
N ASN A 12 -12.25 2.32 3.78
CA ASN A 12 -11.78 3.29 2.81
C ASN A 12 -10.57 4.01 3.43
N PHE A 13 -9.43 3.96 2.75
CA PHE A 13 -8.22 4.67 3.16
C PHE A 13 -8.49 6.14 3.49
N ASN A 14 -9.33 6.80 2.69
CA ASN A 14 -9.69 8.22 2.86
C ASN A 14 -10.49 8.51 4.15
N ASN A 15 -11.02 7.47 4.80
CA ASN A 15 -11.78 7.60 6.05
C ASN A 15 -10.91 7.37 7.31
N LEU A 16 -9.63 7.03 7.14
CA LEU A 16 -8.69 6.83 8.24
C LEU A 16 -8.12 8.18 8.70
N ASP A 17 -7.67 8.24 9.95
CA ASP A 17 -6.90 9.39 10.43
C ASP A 17 -5.54 9.50 9.71
N GLY A 18 -4.97 10.70 9.70
CA GLY A 18 -3.74 10.99 8.96
C GLY A 18 -2.56 10.11 9.36
N ASP A 19 -2.38 9.84 10.65
CA ASP A 19 -1.28 9.00 11.15
C ASP A 19 -1.44 7.56 10.66
N THR A 20 -2.68 7.05 10.62
CA THR A 20 -2.98 5.72 10.09
C THR A 20 -2.79 5.66 8.57
N GLN A 21 -3.17 6.72 7.84
CA GLN A 21 -2.92 6.83 6.40
C GLN A 21 -1.43 6.81 6.08
N GLU A 22 -0.62 7.56 6.83
CA GLU A 22 0.83 7.63 6.65
C GLU A 22 1.49 6.27 6.89
N LYS A 23 1.16 5.60 8.00
CA LYS A 23 1.69 4.26 8.30
C LYS A 23 1.36 3.24 7.22
N LEU A 24 0.13 3.25 6.72
CA LEU A 24 -0.28 2.37 5.63
C LEU A 24 0.45 2.69 4.32
N MET A 25 0.67 3.97 4.03
CA MET A 25 1.44 4.41 2.88
C MET A 25 2.89 3.91 2.95
N GLU A 26 3.56 4.09 4.09
CA GLU A 26 4.93 3.62 4.30
C GLU A 26 5.04 2.10 4.15
N GLN A 27 4.10 1.36 4.75
CA GLN A 27 4.05 -0.09 4.64
C GLN A 27 3.84 -0.52 3.18
N SER A 28 2.92 0.12 2.47
CA SER A 28 2.66 -0.14 1.05
C SER A 28 3.89 0.13 0.18
N LYS A 29 4.58 1.27 0.37
CA LYS A 29 5.83 1.60 -0.32
C LYS A 29 6.90 0.53 -0.07
N LYS A 30 7.03 0.05 1.18
CA LYS A 30 7.99 -1.00 1.53
C LYS A 30 7.71 -2.32 0.82
N GLU A 31 6.45 -2.74 0.75
CA GLU A 31 6.05 -3.98 0.09
C GLU A 31 6.23 -3.92 -1.43
N VAL A 32 5.82 -2.80 -2.05
CA VAL A 32 6.02 -2.57 -3.48
C VAL A 32 7.51 -2.53 -3.81
N ALA A 33 8.32 -1.82 -3.03
CA ALA A 33 9.76 -1.78 -3.23
C ALA A 33 10.42 -3.15 -3.05
N LEU A 34 9.97 -3.97 -2.09
CA LEU A 34 10.49 -5.32 -1.89
C LEU A 34 10.15 -6.23 -3.07
N LYS A 35 8.93 -6.12 -3.60
CA LYS A 35 8.42 -7.02 -4.64
C LYS A 35 8.84 -6.62 -6.05
N PHE A 36 8.86 -5.32 -6.35
CA PHE A 36 9.02 -4.77 -7.70
C PHE A 36 10.17 -3.76 -7.80
N GLY A 37 10.86 -3.44 -6.71
CA GLY A 37 11.88 -2.38 -6.67
C GLY A 37 12.99 -2.50 -7.73
N PRO A 38 13.57 -3.69 -7.98
CA PRO A 38 14.58 -3.84 -9.03
C PRO A 38 14.05 -3.50 -10.44
N GLU A 39 12.84 -3.96 -10.77
CA GLU A 39 12.19 -3.74 -12.07
C GLU A 39 11.80 -2.26 -12.24
N MET A 40 11.24 -1.65 -11.20
CA MET A 40 10.88 -0.23 -11.19
C MET A 40 12.10 0.67 -11.33
N LYS A 41 13.24 0.32 -10.72
CA LYS A 41 14.49 1.07 -10.89
C LYS A 41 15.02 0.98 -12.31
N ALA A 42 15.02 -0.21 -12.91
CA ALA A 42 15.42 -0.39 -14.30
C ALA A 42 14.51 0.43 -15.23
N TYR A 43 13.19 0.33 -15.05
CA TYR A 43 12.21 1.10 -15.81
C TYR A 43 12.41 2.63 -15.66
N ALA A 44 12.63 3.12 -14.43
CA ALA A 44 12.88 4.53 -14.17
C ALA A 44 14.16 5.02 -14.88
N GLN A 45 15.22 4.21 -14.85
CA GLN A 45 16.49 4.53 -15.54
C GLN A 45 16.32 4.57 -17.06
N GLU A 46 15.66 3.57 -17.64
CA GLU A 46 15.43 3.47 -19.08
C GLU A 46 14.57 4.61 -19.63
N ASN A 47 13.63 5.11 -18.83
CA ASN A 47 12.65 6.12 -19.24
C ASN A 47 12.95 7.52 -18.67
N HIS A 48 14.07 7.71 -17.98
CA HIS A 48 14.44 8.96 -17.30
C HIS A 48 13.36 9.51 -16.36
N LEU A 49 12.71 8.62 -15.61
CA LEU A 49 11.66 8.93 -14.64
C LEU A 49 12.21 8.96 -13.21
N ASP A 50 11.49 9.61 -12.30
CA ASP A 50 11.79 9.56 -10.87
C ASP A 50 11.26 8.23 -10.27
N TYR A 51 12.17 7.41 -9.75
CA TYR A 51 11.82 6.17 -9.07
C TYR A 51 10.88 6.41 -7.87
N GLN A 52 11.02 7.52 -7.14
CA GLN A 52 10.18 7.82 -5.98
C GLN A 52 8.73 8.08 -6.39
N GLU A 53 8.53 8.79 -7.50
CA GLU A 53 7.20 9.07 -8.04
C GLU A 53 6.50 7.77 -8.46
N ILE A 54 7.21 6.89 -9.19
CA ILE A 54 6.67 5.59 -9.61
C ILE A 54 6.37 4.70 -8.38
N LEU A 55 7.24 4.71 -7.37
CA LEU A 55 7.03 3.95 -6.13
C LEU A 55 5.79 4.43 -5.37
N GLU A 56 5.56 5.74 -5.33
CA GLU A 56 4.39 6.32 -4.70
C GLU A 56 3.09 5.97 -5.43
N GLU A 57 3.08 6.06 -6.77
CA GLU A 57 1.91 5.66 -7.56
C GLU A 57 1.54 4.19 -7.38
N GLU A 58 2.54 3.29 -7.43
CA GLU A 58 2.29 1.87 -7.23
C GLU A 58 1.90 1.53 -5.78
N ALA A 59 2.44 2.24 -4.80
CA ALA A 59 2.01 2.11 -3.40
C ALA A 59 0.54 2.54 -3.21
N ILE A 60 0.10 3.61 -3.89
CA ILE A 60 -1.30 4.05 -3.88
C ILE A 60 -2.20 2.98 -4.53
N LYS A 61 -1.82 2.45 -5.70
CA LYS A 61 -2.57 1.37 -6.37
C LYS A 61 -2.65 0.11 -5.50
N ASN A 62 -1.56 -0.22 -4.82
CA ASN A 62 -1.52 -1.33 -3.88
C ASN A 62 -2.52 -1.11 -2.73
N LEU A 63 -2.61 0.09 -2.15
CA LEU A 63 -3.60 0.43 -1.11
C LEU A 63 -5.06 0.30 -1.60
N TYR A 64 -5.36 0.67 -2.84
CA TYR A 64 -6.72 0.49 -3.40
C TYR A 64 -7.08 -0.98 -3.63
N ASN A 65 -6.09 -1.84 -3.86
CA ASN A 65 -6.27 -3.28 -4.03
C ASN A 65 -6.17 -4.06 -2.70
N TYR A 66 -5.78 -3.39 -1.61
CA TYR A 66 -5.56 -4.00 -0.32
C TYR A 66 -6.90 -4.33 0.37
N LYS A 67 -7.07 -5.60 0.75
CA LYS A 67 -8.10 -6.00 1.71
C LYS A 67 -7.51 -5.83 3.11
N PHE A 68 -7.80 -4.70 3.75
CA PHE A 68 -7.41 -4.49 5.13
C PHE A 68 -8.08 -5.55 6.02
N MET A 69 -7.31 -6.47 6.58
CA MET A 69 -7.75 -7.33 7.68
C MET A 69 -7.03 -6.86 8.93
N PHE A 70 -7.78 -6.18 9.81
CA PHE A 70 -7.30 -5.85 11.14
C PHE A 70 -7.74 -6.97 12.09
N THR A 71 -6.80 -7.47 12.89
CA THR A 71 -7.14 -8.29 14.05
C THR A 71 -7.38 -7.35 15.22
N ILE A 72 -8.60 -7.33 15.75
CA ILE A 72 -9.03 -6.54 16.91
C ILE A 72 -8.93 -7.40 18.17
#